data_AF-A0AAW2LJ53-F1
#
_entry.id   AF-A0AAW2LJ53-F1
#
_cell.length_a   1.000
_cell.length_b   1.000
_cell.length_c   1.000
_cell.angle_alpha   90.00
_cell.angle_beta   90.00
_cell.angle_gamma   90.00
#
_symmetry.space_group_name_H-M   'P 1'
#
loop_
_entity.id
_entity.type
_entity.pdbx_description
1 polymer ?
#
loop_
_entity_poly.entity_id
_entity_poly.type
_entity_poly.pdbx_seq_one_letter_code
_entity_poly.pdbx_strand_id
1 'polypeptide(L)'
;MHWKLSPHGSLSTKSAWEITRDHKPPLAIFKNLWSPLVRPTISIFIWKVLYSWIPVDSRLEQKGILLASRCVCCLRDEETIPHLFLHNKVSLEVWSFFASKFQLNIPVTDNFSMILQAWKNNISNQPHIREILPLLIMWNIWICRNAAIFEGAPFKANRIISRILNYLHLLGKANLIRASHWKGDRLVASLFKIPLPHTRYHPESLVKWIKPDRGWFKLNTDGASKGNPCVVGAGGIIRNHLGQTVLAFQEHLGLTSNTVAELKAIYRGVKLCIDSNIRKIWVETDANVALKLISSPSQGPWHLQNLLQQIRNLL
;
A
#
# COMPACT_ATOMS: atom_id res chain seq x y z
N MET A 1 7.52 45.70 -16.64
CA MET A 1 7.91 44.89 -15.46
C MET A 1 8.04 43.45 -15.91
N HIS A 2 9.18 42.78 -15.68
CA HIS A 2 9.42 41.40 -16.10
C HIS A 2 9.57 40.53 -14.84
N TRP A 3 8.74 39.50 -14.69
CA TRP A 3 8.79 38.61 -13.52
C TRP A 3 9.97 37.64 -13.64
N LYS A 4 11.07 37.90 -12.92
CA LYS A 4 12.35 37.16 -13.03
C LYS A 4 12.25 35.65 -12.73
N LEU A 5 11.18 35.20 -12.10
CA LEU A 5 11.02 33.83 -11.59
C LEU A 5 10.09 32.96 -12.45
N SER A 6 9.60 33.49 -13.57
CA SER A 6 8.94 32.71 -14.62
C SER A 6 9.86 32.71 -15.84
N PRO A 7 10.15 31.56 -16.47
CA PRO A 7 10.90 31.50 -17.72
C PRO A 7 10.29 32.37 -18.83
N HIS A 8 8.99 32.65 -18.73
CA HIS A 8 8.22 33.43 -19.69
C HIS A 8 8.00 34.88 -19.25
N GLY A 9 8.59 35.33 -18.13
CA GLY A 9 8.47 36.70 -17.64
C GLY A 9 7.09 37.09 -17.10
N SER A 10 6.12 36.17 -17.14
CA SER A 10 4.75 36.38 -16.69
C SER A 10 4.61 36.17 -15.18
N LEU A 11 3.92 37.11 -14.53
CA LEU A 11 3.50 36.96 -13.14
C LEU A 11 2.36 35.94 -13.07
N SER A 12 2.48 34.96 -12.19
CA SER A 12 1.39 34.05 -11.84
C SER A 12 1.17 34.06 -10.34
N THR A 13 -0.06 33.77 -9.90
CA THR A 13 -0.38 33.60 -8.47
C THR A 13 0.48 32.51 -7.84
N LYS A 14 0.78 31.44 -8.59
CA LYS A 14 1.67 30.35 -8.18
C LYS A 14 3.10 30.85 -7.91
N SER A 15 3.70 31.57 -8.86
CA SER A 15 5.07 32.07 -8.73
C SER A 15 5.20 33.15 -7.66
N ALA A 16 4.18 34.00 -7.48
CA ALA A 16 4.13 34.96 -6.38
C ALA A 16 4.03 34.26 -5.01
N TRP A 17 3.17 33.23 -4.90
CA TRP A 17 3.01 32.45 -3.69
C TRP A 17 4.27 31.67 -3.29
N GLU A 18 5.00 31.12 -4.26
CA GLU A 18 6.25 30.38 -4.00
C GLU A 18 7.34 31.27 -3.39
N ILE A 19 7.30 32.58 -3.61
CA ILE A 19 8.26 33.55 -3.04
C ILE A 19 7.88 33.95 -1.62
N THR A 20 6.59 34.20 -1.40
CA THR A 20 6.11 34.73 -0.12
C THR A 20 5.92 33.65 0.93
N ARG A 21 5.81 32.38 0.51
CA ARG A 21 5.66 31.28 1.47
C ARG A 21 6.98 30.98 2.18
N ASP A 22 6.88 30.83 3.49
CA ASP A 22 7.94 30.25 4.28
C ASP A 22 8.00 28.72 4.04
N HIS A 23 9.13 28.26 3.49
CA HIS A 23 9.33 26.87 3.11
C HIS A 23 9.68 26.02 4.35
N LYS A 24 8.67 25.39 4.94
CA LYS A 24 8.90 24.36 5.96
C LYS A 24 9.17 23.00 5.32
N PRO A 25 10.09 22.18 5.87
CA PRO A 25 10.34 20.85 5.35
C PRO A 25 9.04 20.04 5.38
N PRO A 26 8.69 19.31 4.31
CA PRO A 26 7.49 18.50 4.29
C PRO A 26 7.64 17.39 5.34
N LEU A 27 6.81 17.42 6.39
CA LEU A 27 6.76 16.31 7.33
C LEU A 27 6.26 15.07 6.58
N ALA A 28 7.04 13.99 6.61
CA ALA A 28 6.72 12.74 5.93
C ALA A 28 5.32 12.21 6.30
N ILE A 29 4.83 12.61 7.48
CA ILE A 29 3.52 12.24 8.01
C ILE A 29 2.34 12.81 7.22
N PHE A 30 2.53 13.95 6.52
CA PHE A 30 1.48 14.55 5.70
C PHE A 30 1.11 13.68 4.50
N LYS A 31 2.01 12.84 3.99
CA LYS A 31 1.68 11.89 2.92
C LYS A 31 0.58 10.91 3.34
N ASN A 32 0.59 10.51 4.61
CA ASN A 32 -0.32 9.50 5.15
C ASN A 32 -1.66 10.11 5.60
N LEU A 33 -1.73 11.43 5.79
CA LEU A 33 -2.94 12.13 6.20
C LEU A 33 -4.03 12.14 5.12
N TRP A 34 -3.64 12.09 3.85
CA TRP A 34 -4.53 12.20 2.70
C TRP A 34 -4.87 10.83 2.10
N SER A 35 -5.18 9.85 2.96
CA SER A 35 -5.59 8.51 2.53
C SER A 35 -6.96 8.54 1.84
N PRO A 36 -7.16 7.81 0.73
CA PRO A 36 -8.45 7.70 0.06
C PRO A 36 -9.53 7.00 0.90
N LEU A 37 -9.13 6.28 1.96
CA LEU A 37 -10.04 5.58 2.88
C LEU A 37 -10.67 6.52 3.93
N VAL A 38 -10.22 7.76 3.98
CA VAL A 38 -10.64 8.76 4.96
C VAL A 38 -11.23 9.95 4.23
N ARG A 39 -12.34 10.50 4.75
CA ARG A 39 -12.95 11.70 4.16
C ARG A 39 -12.00 12.90 4.30
N PRO A 40 -11.88 13.77 3.27
CA PRO A 40 -11.02 14.95 3.33
C PRO A 40 -11.25 15.84 4.56
N THR A 41 -12.48 15.89 5.07
CA THR A 41 -12.83 16.65 6.29
C THR A 41 -12.06 16.18 7.53
N ILE A 42 -11.82 14.87 7.64
CA ILE A 42 -11.04 14.27 8.72
C ILE A 42 -9.57 14.63 8.53
N SER A 43 -9.04 14.51 7.32
CA SER A 43 -7.64 14.89 7.01
C SER A 43 -7.36 16.36 7.32
N ILE A 44 -8.27 17.27 6.92
CA ILE A 44 -8.19 18.71 7.23
C ILE A 44 -8.24 18.93 8.74
N PHE A 45 -9.11 18.21 9.44
CA PHE A 45 -9.19 18.30 10.90
C PHE A 45 -7.87 17.88 11.57
N ILE A 46 -7.29 16.74 11.19
CA ILE A 46 -6.03 16.29 11.77
C ILE A 46 -4.89 17.25 11.41
N TRP A 47 -4.88 17.79 10.20
CA TRP A 47 -3.96 18.87 9.85
C TRP A 47 -4.11 20.06 10.81
N LYS A 48 -5.34 20.51 11.12
CA LYS A 48 -5.56 21.56 12.14
C LYS A 48 -5.08 21.15 13.53
N VAL A 49 -5.22 19.88 13.93
CA VAL A 49 -4.69 19.37 15.21
C VAL A 49 -3.16 19.53 15.25
N LEU A 50 -2.46 19.11 14.20
CA LEU A 50 -0.99 19.19 14.13
C LEU A 50 -0.46 20.62 14.18
N TYR A 51 -1.21 21.58 13.63
CA TYR A 51 -0.88 23.01 13.72
C TYR A 51 -1.43 23.69 14.98
N SER A 52 -2.13 22.95 15.85
CA SER A 52 -2.82 23.48 17.02
C SER A 52 -3.85 24.57 16.72
N TRP A 53 -4.58 24.42 15.62
CA TRP A 53 -5.56 25.39 15.11
C TRP A 53 -7.01 25.04 15.42
N ILE A 54 -7.24 24.02 16.24
CA ILE A 54 -8.59 23.67 16.69
C ILE A 54 -9.02 24.50 17.91
N PRO A 55 -10.32 24.80 18.07
CA PRO A 55 -10.82 25.62 19.17
C PRO A 55 -11.07 24.77 20.43
N VAL A 56 -10.01 24.40 21.13
CA VAL A 56 -10.09 23.95 22.54
C VAL A 56 -10.01 25.16 23.47
N ASP A 57 -10.50 25.03 24.69
CA ASP A 57 -10.61 26.11 25.67
C ASP A 57 -9.30 26.91 25.80
N SER A 58 -8.17 26.23 26.00
CA SER A 58 -6.86 26.89 26.15
C SER A 58 -6.43 27.71 24.92
N ARG A 59 -6.89 27.33 23.72
CA ARG A 59 -6.63 28.07 22.47
C ARG A 59 -7.58 29.23 22.26
N LEU A 60 -8.79 29.16 22.82
CA LEU A 60 -9.75 30.26 22.79
C LEU A 60 -9.34 31.34 23.81
N GLU A 61 -8.87 30.94 24.99
CA GLU A 61 -8.31 31.87 26.00
C GLU A 61 -7.10 32.63 25.46
N GLN A 62 -6.16 31.95 24.77
CA GLN A 62 -5.03 32.60 24.09
C GLN A 62 -5.43 33.62 23.03
N LYS A 63 -6.68 33.56 22.54
CA LYS A 63 -7.25 34.52 21.58
C LYS A 63 -8.09 35.61 22.25
N GLY A 64 -8.05 35.71 23.58
CA GLY A 64 -8.74 36.73 24.35
C GLY A 64 -10.21 36.41 24.66
N ILE A 65 -10.66 35.17 24.44
CA ILE A 65 -12.02 34.76 24.84
C ILE A 65 -12.01 34.36 26.31
N LEU A 66 -12.75 35.09 27.14
CA LEU A 66 -12.93 34.79 28.55
C LEU A 66 -13.88 33.60 28.72
N LEU A 67 -13.37 32.48 29.23
CA LEU A 67 -14.13 31.28 29.55
C LEU A 67 -13.46 30.56 30.73
N ALA A 68 -14.19 29.68 31.41
CA ALA A 68 -13.62 28.83 32.45
C ALA A 68 -13.24 27.47 31.83
N SER A 69 -11.95 27.27 31.54
CA SER A 69 -11.48 26.03 30.94
C SER A 69 -11.67 24.84 31.88
N ARG A 70 -12.45 23.86 31.43
CA ARG A 70 -12.68 22.62 32.19
C ARG A 70 -13.04 21.50 31.23
N CYS A 71 -12.18 20.51 31.13
CA CYS A 71 -12.38 19.38 30.22
C CYS A 71 -13.68 18.64 30.54
N VAL A 72 -14.51 18.45 29.51
CA VAL A 72 -15.79 17.72 29.59
C VAL A 72 -15.62 16.24 29.98
N CYS A 73 -14.41 15.69 29.83
CA CYS A 73 -14.11 14.31 30.20
C CYS A 73 -13.88 14.10 31.69
N CYS A 74 -12.96 14.86 32.28
CA CYS A 74 -12.51 14.65 33.66
C CYS A 74 -13.14 15.63 34.64
N LEU A 75 -13.78 16.70 34.14
CA LEU A 75 -14.39 17.78 34.92
C LEU A 75 -13.42 18.44 35.92
N ARG A 76 -12.11 18.32 35.68
CA ARG A 76 -11.06 18.73 36.62
C ARG A 76 -9.97 19.56 35.94
N ASP A 77 -9.39 19.04 34.87
CA ASP A 77 -8.23 19.64 34.22
C ASP A 77 -8.63 20.62 33.12
N GLU A 78 -7.72 21.52 32.77
CA GLU A 78 -7.84 22.44 31.64
C GLU A 78 -7.98 21.68 30.32
N GLU A 79 -8.87 22.13 29.42
CA GLU A 79 -8.99 21.51 28.10
C GLU A 79 -7.90 22.00 27.14
N THR A 80 -6.81 21.24 27.08
CA THR A 80 -5.74 21.40 26.09
C THR A 80 -5.82 20.35 24.98
N ILE A 81 -5.15 20.57 23.84
CA ILE A 81 -5.12 19.61 22.73
C ILE A 81 -4.53 18.24 23.16
N PRO A 82 -3.35 18.16 23.83
CA PRO A 82 -2.83 16.89 24.31
C PRO A 82 -3.73 16.25 25.36
N HIS A 83 -4.30 17.03 26.29
CA HIS A 83 -5.21 16.48 27.28
C HIS A 83 -6.45 15.86 26.62
N LEU A 84 -7.07 16.57 25.67
CA LEU A 84 -8.27 16.10 24.96
C LEU A 84 -8.02 14.85 24.13
N PHE A 85 -6.90 14.73 23.43
CA PHE A 85 -6.69 13.58 22.55
C PHE A 85 -5.88 12.45 23.15
N LEU A 86 -5.05 12.69 24.17
CA LEU A 86 -4.01 11.74 24.58
C LEU A 86 -4.08 11.37 26.06
N HIS A 87 -4.34 12.34 26.94
CA HIS A 87 -4.14 12.11 28.40
C HIS A 87 -5.40 11.88 29.21
N ASN A 88 -6.54 12.38 28.77
CA ASN A 88 -7.77 12.16 29.53
C ASN A 88 -8.18 10.67 29.53
N LYS A 89 -8.92 10.28 30.57
CA LYS A 89 -9.34 8.89 30.81
C LYS A 89 -10.05 8.27 29.61
N VAL A 90 -10.97 8.99 28.97
CA VAL A 90 -11.74 8.48 27.83
C VAL A 90 -10.83 8.26 26.63
N SER A 91 -9.96 9.21 26.31
CA SER A 91 -9.01 9.08 25.21
C SER A 91 -8.03 7.92 25.43
N LEU A 92 -7.47 7.79 26.63
CA LEU A 92 -6.60 6.67 27.00
C LEU A 92 -7.29 5.32 26.83
N GLU A 93 -8.55 5.20 27.25
CA GLU A 93 -9.34 3.98 27.09
C GLU A 93 -9.57 3.63 25.61
N VAL A 94 -9.90 4.62 24.79
CA VAL A 94 -10.10 4.43 23.33
C VAL A 94 -8.78 4.02 22.66
N TRP A 95 -7.67 4.72 22.94
CA TRP A 95 -6.37 4.36 22.39
C TRP A 95 -5.94 2.95 22.78
N SER A 96 -6.07 2.62 24.06
CA SER A 96 -5.72 1.29 24.61
C SER A 96 -6.57 0.18 24.01
N PHE A 97 -7.87 0.43 23.80
CA PHE A 97 -8.76 -0.54 23.15
C PHE A 97 -8.24 -0.94 21.77
N PHE A 98 -7.95 0.03 20.90
CA PHE A 98 -7.48 -0.29 19.55
C PHE A 98 -6.02 -0.78 19.56
N ALA A 99 -5.12 -0.10 20.28
CA ALA A 99 -3.69 -0.46 20.32
C ALA A 99 -3.46 -1.91 20.77
N SER A 100 -4.21 -2.37 21.78
CA SER A 100 -4.14 -3.77 22.26
C SER A 100 -4.49 -4.80 21.19
N LYS A 101 -5.39 -4.48 20.23
CA LYS A 101 -5.75 -5.41 19.15
C LYS A 101 -4.66 -5.55 18.11
N PHE A 102 -3.86 -4.50 17.95
CA PHE A 102 -2.72 -4.48 17.02
C PHE A 102 -1.38 -4.79 17.70
N GLN A 103 -1.40 -5.09 19.01
CA GLN A 103 -0.22 -5.32 19.85
C GLN A 103 0.79 -4.16 19.75
N LEU A 104 0.27 -2.94 19.74
CA LEU A 104 1.05 -1.72 19.61
C LEU A 104 1.38 -1.13 20.99
N ASN A 105 2.65 -0.74 21.18
CA ASN A 105 3.08 0.09 22.29
C ASN A 105 3.04 1.56 21.84
N ILE A 106 2.00 2.28 22.24
CA ILE A 106 1.87 3.70 21.92
C ILE A 106 2.72 4.53 22.90
N PRO A 107 3.61 5.40 22.40
CA PRO A 107 4.44 6.23 23.27
C PRO A 107 3.58 7.21 24.08
N VAL A 108 3.93 7.40 25.35
CA VAL A 108 3.37 8.47 26.17
C VAL A 108 4.10 9.78 25.79
N THR A 109 3.44 10.61 25.00
CA THR A 109 4.02 11.85 24.46
C THR A 109 2.93 12.82 24.01
N ASP A 110 3.23 14.11 24.01
CA ASP A 110 2.37 15.15 23.40
C ASP A 110 2.60 15.28 21.88
N ASN A 111 3.60 14.58 21.35
CA ASN A 111 3.95 14.64 19.95
C ASN A 111 3.04 13.73 19.11
N PHE A 112 1.97 14.32 18.57
CA PHE A 112 1.05 13.65 17.65
C PHE A 112 1.76 13.00 16.45
N SER A 113 2.91 13.52 16.02
CA SER A 113 3.67 12.90 14.93
C SER A 113 4.26 11.55 15.34
N MET A 114 4.76 11.44 16.57
CA MET A 114 5.27 10.16 17.11
C MET A 114 4.15 9.15 17.27
N ILE A 115 2.97 9.59 17.71
CA ILE A 115 1.79 8.72 17.83
C ILE A 115 1.40 8.19 16.45
N LEU A 116 1.20 9.06 15.47
CA LEU A 116 0.86 8.66 14.11
C LEU A 116 1.92 7.73 13.48
N GLN A 117 3.20 7.93 13.78
CA GLN A 117 4.29 7.03 13.35
C GLN A 117 4.23 5.67 14.03
N ALA A 118 3.88 5.58 15.32
CA ALA A 118 3.76 4.32 16.05
C ALA A 118 2.67 3.38 15.46
N TRP A 119 1.68 3.95 14.77
CA TRP A 119 0.65 3.19 14.07
C TRP A 119 1.07 2.77 12.65
N LYS A 120 2.16 3.30 12.10
CA LYS A 120 2.52 3.04 10.70
C LYS A 120 2.93 1.59 10.49
N ASN A 121 2.41 0.98 9.42
CA ASN A 121 2.80 -0.36 8.98
C ASN A 121 3.41 -0.25 7.58
N ASN A 122 4.67 -0.68 7.42
CA ASN A 122 5.43 -0.58 6.16
C ASN A 122 5.35 -1.85 5.28
N ILE A 123 4.45 -2.79 5.58
CA ILE A 123 4.34 -4.09 4.87
C ILE A 123 3.63 -3.95 3.51
N SER A 124 2.94 -2.83 3.27
CA SER A 124 2.10 -2.60 2.09
C SER A 124 2.41 -1.27 1.42
N ASN A 125 2.40 -1.27 0.08
CA ASN A 125 2.44 -0.05 -0.74
C ASN A 125 1.07 0.65 -0.85
N GLN A 126 0.00 0.01 -0.35
CA GLN A 126 -1.36 0.53 -0.28
C GLN A 126 -1.65 1.05 1.13
N PRO A 127 -2.53 2.06 1.29
CA PRO A 127 -2.85 2.63 2.60
C PRO A 127 -3.36 1.55 3.56
N HIS A 128 -2.62 1.37 4.65
CA HIS A 128 -2.93 0.34 5.65
C HIS A 128 -3.99 0.84 6.64
N ILE A 129 -4.80 -0.06 7.20
CA ILE A 129 -5.84 0.32 8.19
C ILE A 129 -5.26 1.04 9.41
N ARG A 130 -4.08 0.62 9.85
CA ARG A 130 -3.40 1.24 10.98
C ARG A 130 -3.05 2.71 10.71
N GLU A 131 -2.87 3.14 9.46
CA GLU A 131 -2.59 4.54 9.14
C GLU A 131 -3.83 5.43 9.29
N ILE A 132 -5.03 4.88 9.10
CA ILE A 132 -6.28 5.64 9.18
C ILE A 132 -6.91 5.62 10.57
N LEU A 133 -6.70 4.55 11.33
CA LEU A 133 -7.25 4.39 12.69
C LEU A 133 -6.93 5.54 13.64
N PRO A 134 -5.68 6.03 13.78
CA PRO A 134 -5.40 7.14 14.68
C PRO A 134 -6.12 8.44 14.25
N LEU A 135 -6.33 8.64 12.94
CA LEU A 135 -7.09 9.77 12.41
C LEU A 135 -8.57 9.67 12.81
N LEU A 136 -9.14 8.46 12.70
CA LEU A 136 -10.53 8.19 13.09
C LEU A 136 -10.74 8.30 14.61
N ILE A 137 -9.74 7.92 15.42
CA ILE A 137 -9.78 8.05 16.88
C ILE A 137 -9.87 9.53 17.25
N MET A 138 -8.91 10.35 16.81
CA MET A 138 -8.90 11.79 17.11
C MET A 138 -10.16 12.48 16.58
N TRP A 139 -10.61 12.17 15.36
CA TRP A 139 -11.84 12.74 14.83
C TRP A 139 -13.08 12.40 15.67
N ASN A 140 -13.25 11.14 16.09
CA ASN A 140 -14.43 10.75 16.86
C ASN A 140 -14.38 11.24 18.31
N ILE A 141 -13.18 11.40 18.90
CA ILE A 141 -13.00 12.13 20.15
C ILE A 141 -13.52 13.56 20.00
N TRP A 142 -13.09 14.27 18.96
CA TRP A 142 -13.53 15.65 18.70
C TRP A 142 -15.05 15.77 18.52
N ILE A 143 -15.64 14.91 17.69
CA ILE A 143 -17.08 14.92 17.47
C ILE A 143 -17.85 14.61 18.75
N CYS A 144 -17.40 13.64 19.56
CA CYS A 144 -18.07 13.33 20.82
C CYS A 144 -17.90 14.45 21.85
N ARG A 145 -16.75 15.12 21.90
CA ARG A 145 -16.52 16.30 22.75
C ARG A 145 -17.47 17.43 22.37
N ASN A 146 -17.62 17.72 21.08
CA ASN A 146 -18.54 18.76 20.63
C ASN A 146 -20.00 18.42 20.95
N ALA A 147 -20.43 17.18 20.72
CA ALA A 147 -21.78 16.75 21.12
C ALA A 147 -21.99 16.85 22.64
N ALA A 148 -20.96 16.60 23.45
CA ALA A 148 -21.07 16.75 24.90
C ALA A 148 -21.25 18.20 25.33
N ILE A 149 -20.58 19.13 24.67
CA ILE A 149 -20.66 20.56 24.99
C ILE A 149 -21.93 21.21 24.47
N PHE A 150 -22.31 20.93 23.22
CA PHE A 150 -23.41 21.64 22.56
C PHE A 150 -24.76 20.92 22.67
N GLU A 151 -24.76 19.60 22.86
CA GLU A 151 -25.98 18.77 22.89
C GLU A 151 -26.16 18.05 24.23
N GLY A 152 -25.27 18.26 25.21
CA GLY A 152 -25.31 17.55 26.51
C GLY A 152 -25.11 16.04 26.40
N ALA A 153 -24.56 15.54 25.27
CA ALA A 153 -24.38 14.12 25.04
C ALA A 153 -23.29 13.51 25.96
N PRO A 154 -23.39 12.22 26.34
CA PRO A 154 -22.37 11.59 27.17
C PRO A 154 -21.04 11.41 26.42
N PHE A 155 -19.95 11.93 27.00
CA PHE A 155 -18.59 11.72 26.52
C PHE A 155 -18.01 10.41 27.08
N LYS A 156 -18.22 9.29 26.38
CA LYS A 156 -17.85 7.93 26.83
C LYS A 156 -17.04 7.17 25.78
N ALA A 157 -16.04 6.40 26.21
CA ALA A 157 -15.17 5.62 25.34
C ALA A 157 -15.93 4.62 24.45
N ASN A 158 -16.87 3.86 25.02
CA ASN A 158 -17.69 2.89 24.27
C ASN A 158 -18.47 3.52 23.10
N ARG A 159 -18.92 4.76 23.24
CA ARG A 159 -19.60 5.50 22.15
C ARG A 159 -18.63 5.83 21.03
N ILE A 160 -17.42 6.29 21.37
CA ILE A 160 -16.36 6.60 20.39
C ILE A 160 -15.92 5.32 19.66
N ILE A 161 -15.65 4.23 20.40
CA ILE A 161 -15.26 2.92 19.84
C ILE A 161 -16.33 2.41 18.88
N SER A 162 -17.60 2.42 19.29
CA SER A 162 -18.71 1.95 18.46
C SER A 162 -18.85 2.76 17.16
N ARG A 163 -18.66 4.08 17.22
CA ARG A 163 -18.70 4.93 16.02
C ARG A 163 -17.57 4.60 15.03
N ILE A 164 -16.36 4.35 15.54
CA ILE A 164 -15.21 3.97 14.72
C ILE A 164 -15.45 2.59 14.09
N LEU A 165 -15.87 1.60 14.88
CA LEU A 165 -16.15 0.25 14.37
C LEU A 165 -17.29 0.26 13.33
N ASN A 166 -18.36 1.02 13.55
CA ASN A 166 -19.42 1.19 12.55
C ASN A 166 -18.91 1.85 11.27
N TYR A 167 -18.06 2.88 11.37
CA TYR A 167 -17.46 3.49 10.19
C TYR A 167 -16.63 2.48 9.39
N LEU A 168 -15.79 1.67 10.06
CA LEU A 168 -15.01 0.61 9.41
C LEU A 168 -15.90 -0.47 8.79
N HIS A 169 -16.96 -0.88 9.49
CA HIS A 169 -17.93 -1.84 8.98
C HIS A 169 -18.62 -1.33 7.71
N LEU A 170 -19.02 -0.05 7.67
CA LEU A 170 -19.62 0.57 6.50
C LEU A 170 -18.63 0.65 5.32
N LEU A 171 -17.36 0.98 5.57
CA LEU A 171 -16.33 0.93 4.53
C LEU A 171 -16.17 -0.49 3.96
N GLY A 172 -16.22 -1.51 4.82
CA GLY A 172 -16.16 -2.91 4.41
C GLY A 172 -17.35 -3.29 3.55
N LYS A 173 -18.56 -2.94 4.00
CA LYS A 173 -19.82 -3.22 3.30
C LYS A 173 -19.88 -2.53 1.93
N ALA A 174 -19.29 -1.34 1.83
CA ALA A 174 -19.16 -0.59 0.58
C ALA A 174 -17.98 -1.05 -0.31
N ASN A 175 -17.25 -2.12 0.09
CA ASN A 175 -16.05 -2.63 -0.62
C ASN A 175 -14.92 -1.59 -0.81
N LEU A 176 -14.91 -0.55 0.03
CA LEU A 176 -13.86 0.49 0.02
C LEU A 176 -12.60 0.01 0.76
N ILE A 177 -12.76 -0.89 1.73
CA ILE A 177 -11.64 -1.60 2.36
C ILE A 177 -11.59 -3.07 1.92
N ARG A 178 -10.39 -3.53 1.58
CA ARG A 178 -10.11 -4.89 1.09
C ARG A 178 -9.11 -5.58 2.01
N ALA A 179 -8.98 -6.90 1.86
CA ALA A 179 -8.01 -7.69 2.64
C ALA A 179 -6.54 -7.21 2.49
N SER A 180 -6.20 -6.49 1.41
CA SER A 180 -4.89 -5.85 1.22
C SER A 180 -4.61 -4.73 2.22
N HIS A 181 -5.64 -3.99 2.67
CA HIS A 181 -5.49 -2.92 3.68
C HIS A 181 -5.28 -3.46 5.10
N TRP A 182 -5.39 -4.78 5.28
CA TRP A 182 -5.22 -5.51 6.54
C TRP A 182 -4.04 -6.49 6.46
N LYS A 183 -3.09 -6.27 5.53
CA LYS A 183 -1.94 -7.18 5.35
C LYS A 183 -1.09 -7.21 6.62
N GLY A 184 -1.02 -8.38 7.26
CA GLY A 184 -0.39 -8.57 8.58
C GLY A 184 -1.36 -8.50 9.77
N ASP A 185 -2.60 -8.02 9.57
CA ASP A 185 -3.60 -7.77 10.62
C ASP A 185 -4.99 -8.34 10.30
N ARG A 186 -5.08 -9.34 9.43
CA ARG A 186 -6.36 -9.91 8.97
C ARG A 186 -7.22 -10.48 10.11
N LEU A 187 -6.58 -10.99 11.17
CA LEU A 187 -7.28 -11.46 12.36
C LEU A 187 -8.02 -10.32 13.08
N VAL A 188 -7.44 -9.12 13.09
CA VAL A 188 -8.06 -7.93 13.70
C VAL A 188 -9.32 -7.51 12.92
N ALA A 189 -9.29 -7.61 11.59
CA ALA A 189 -10.48 -7.36 10.76
C ALA A 189 -11.64 -8.30 11.14
N SER A 190 -11.31 -9.58 11.38
CA SER A 190 -12.27 -10.60 11.79
C SER A 190 -12.82 -10.33 13.19
N LEU A 191 -11.94 -9.94 14.13
CA LEU A 191 -12.33 -9.53 15.48
C LEU A 191 -13.28 -8.33 15.47
N PHE A 192 -13.05 -7.37 14.59
CA PHE A 192 -13.92 -6.20 14.40
C PHE A 192 -15.17 -6.48 13.56
N LYS A 193 -15.38 -7.74 13.12
CA LYS A 193 -16.53 -8.14 12.29
C LYS A 193 -16.69 -7.27 11.03
N ILE A 194 -15.55 -6.95 10.41
CA ILE A 194 -15.53 -6.13 9.21
C ILE A 194 -15.79 -7.03 8.01
N PRO A 195 -16.85 -6.79 7.22
CA PRO A 195 -17.10 -7.55 6.00
C PRO A 195 -16.00 -7.16 5.01
N LEU A 196 -15.07 -8.08 4.79
CA LEU A 196 -14.07 -7.97 3.74
C LEU A 196 -14.56 -8.78 2.55
N PRO A 197 -14.54 -8.22 1.32
CA PRO A 197 -14.85 -9.00 0.13
C PRO A 197 -13.95 -10.24 0.15
N HIS A 198 -14.57 -11.42 0.01
CA HIS A 198 -13.84 -12.69 -0.05
C HIS A 198 -12.76 -12.56 -1.11
N THR A 199 -11.51 -12.48 -0.67
CA THR A 199 -10.39 -12.80 -1.55
C THR A 199 -10.60 -14.27 -1.85
N ARG A 200 -10.70 -14.63 -3.15
CA ARG A 200 -10.64 -16.03 -3.55
C ARG A 200 -9.42 -16.60 -2.84
N TYR A 201 -9.65 -17.49 -1.88
CA TYR A 201 -8.59 -18.11 -1.12
C TYR A 201 -7.85 -18.99 -2.11
N HIS A 202 -6.75 -18.48 -2.65
CA HIS A 202 -5.77 -19.33 -3.28
C HIS A 202 -4.94 -19.87 -2.12
N PRO A 203 -5.11 -21.14 -1.70
CA PRO A 203 -4.22 -21.71 -0.71
C PRO A 203 -2.79 -21.49 -1.19
N GLU A 204 -1.91 -21.07 -0.29
CA GLU A 204 -0.49 -20.92 -0.58
C GLU A 204 0.02 -22.30 -1.02
N SER A 205 0.10 -22.51 -2.34
CA SER A 205 0.67 -23.73 -2.88
C SER A 205 2.17 -23.64 -2.71
N LEU A 206 2.75 -24.53 -1.93
CA LEU A 206 4.20 -24.68 -1.87
C LEU A 206 4.69 -25.05 -3.28
N VAL A 207 5.21 -24.07 -4.02
CA VAL A 207 5.80 -24.31 -5.34
C VAL A 207 7.18 -24.90 -5.14
N LYS A 208 7.27 -26.23 -5.13
CA LYS A 208 8.54 -26.95 -5.12
C LYS A 208 8.95 -27.27 -6.55
N TRP A 209 10.19 -26.94 -6.93
CA TRP A 209 10.75 -27.40 -8.19
C TRP A 209 10.86 -28.93 -8.18
N ILE A 210 10.29 -29.58 -9.20
CA ILE A 210 10.27 -31.03 -9.35
C ILE A 210 11.34 -31.41 -10.38
N LYS A 211 12.22 -32.37 -10.05
CA LYS A 211 13.20 -32.91 -10.99
C LYS A 211 12.51 -33.72 -12.12
N PRO A 212 13.00 -33.67 -13.37
CA PRO A 212 12.41 -34.44 -14.46
C PRO A 212 12.72 -35.95 -14.30
N ASP A 213 11.95 -36.78 -15.02
CA ASP A 213 12.13 -38.23 -15.00
C ASP A 213 13.49 -38.68 -15.55
N ARG A 214 13.91 -39.91 -15.22
CA ARG A 214 15.18 -40.46 -15.72
C ARG A 214 15.23 -40.46 -17.25
N GLY A 215 16.31 -39.90 -17.80
CA GLY A 215 16.49 -39.74 -19.25
C GLY A 215 15.82 -38.49 -19.85
N TRP A 216 15.11 -37.70 -19.04
CA TRP A 216 14.60 -36.37 -19.40
C TRP A 216 15.48 -35.25 -18.83
N PHE A 217 15.42 -34.12 -19.50
CA PHE A 217 16.03 -32.86 -19.09
C PHE A 217 14.95 -31.82 -18.88
N LYS A 218 15.21 -30.84 -18.02
CA LYS A 218 14.31 -29.73 -17.74
C LYS A 218 14.97 -28.43 -18.11
N LEU A 219 14.36 -27.70 -19.04
CA LEU A 219 14.73 -26.36 -19.45
C LEU A 219 13.83 -25.36 -18.72
N ASN A 220 14.42 -24.57 -17.83
CA ASN A 220 13.77 -23.43 -17.20
C ASN A 220 14.22 -22.16 -17.91
N THR A 221 13.29 -21.35 -18.43
CA THR A 221 13.59 -20.11 -19.18
C THR A 221 12.97 -18.87 -18.52
N ASP A 222 13.62 -17.73 -18.69
CA ASP A 222 13.15 -16.43 -18.20
C ASP A 222 13.54 -15.31 -19.19
N GLY A 223 12.61 -14.38 -19.41
CA GLY A 223 12.79 -13.17 -20.20
C GLY A 223 12.78 -11.94 -19.29
N ALA A 224 13.88 -11.21 -19.23
CA ALA A 224 14.00 -10.02 -18.38
C ALA A 224 13.89 -8.73 -19.19
N SER A 225 13.07 -7.78 -18.74
CA SER A 225 12.97 -6.46 -19.36
C SER A 225 12.93 -5.31 -18.35
N LYS A 226 13.59 -4.18 -18.68
CA LYS A 226 13.56 -2.93 -17.87
C LYS A 226 12.34 -2.03 -18.17
N GLY A 227 11.49 -2.39 -19.13
CA GLY A 227 10.32 -1.61 -19.56
C GLY A 227 9.68 -2.21 -20.83
N ASN A 228 8.55 -1.68 -21.30
CA ASN A 228 7.85 -2.28 -22.44
C ASN A 228 7.50 -1.25 -23.53
N PRO A 229 8.33 -1.04 -24.58
CA PRO A 229 9.60 -1.71 -24.88
C PRO A 229 10.82 -1.07 -24.17
N CYS A 230 11.84 -1.88 -23.86
CA CYS A 230 13.12 -1.41 -23.34
C CYS A 230 14.21 -2.45 -23.62
N VAL A 231 15.40 -2.26 -23.04
CA VAL A 231 16.49 -3.24 -23.10
C VAL A 231 16.04 -4.52 -22.42
N VAL A 232 16.14 -5.64 -23.15
CA VAL A 232 15.75 -6.96 -22.67
C VAL A 232 16.89 -7.98 -22.76
N GLY A 233 16.84 -8.97 -21.88
CA GLY A 233 17.68 -10.16 -21.91
C GLY A 233 16.82 -11.43 -21.87
N ALA A 234 17.40 -12.53 -22.33
CA ALA A 234 16.82 -13.86 -22.21
C ALA A 234 17.84 -14.80 -21.59
N GLY A 235 17.36 -15.78 -20.82
CA GLY A 235 18.22 -16.78 -20.23
C GLY A 235 17.49 -18.08 -19.96
N GLY A 236 18.28 -19.11 -19.68
CA GLY A 236 17.73 -20.38 -19.27
C GLY A 236 18.78 -21.33 -18.72
N ILE A 237 18.30 -22.30 -17.94
CA ILE A 237 19.10 -23.34 -17.31
C ILE A 237 18.49 -24.69 -17.68
N ILE A 238 19.36 -25.61 -18.11
CA ILE A 238 19.01 -26.98 -18.48
C ILE A 238 19.56 -27.91 -17.41
N ARG A 239 18.69 -28.70 -16.80
CA ARG A 239 19.04 -29.64 -15.73
C ARG A 239 18.71 -31.08 -16.10
N ASN A 240 19.52 -32.02 -15.64
CA ASN A 240 19.22 -33.45 -15.78
C ASN A 240 18.24 -33.95 -14.71
N HIS A 241 17.86 -35.23 -14.80
CA HIS A 241 17.02 -35.93 -13.82
C HIS A 241 17.58 -36.00 -12.39
N LEU A 242 18.88 -35.77 -12.19
CA LEU A 242 19.49 -35.65 -10.86
C LEU A 242 19.37 -34.22 -10.30
N GLY A 243 18.84 -33.27 -11.08
CA GLY A 243 18.76 -31.86 -10.71
C GLY A 243 20.06 -31.08 -10.93
N GLN A 244 21.08 -31.69 -11.54
CA GLN A 244 22.34 -31.04 -11.82
C GLN A 244 22.20 -30.16 -13.07
N THR A 245 22.78 -28.97 -13.03
CA THR A 245 22.87 -28.10 -14.21
C THR A 245 23.82 -28.71 -15.22
N VAL A 246 23.35 -28.85 -16.46
CA VAL A 246 24.10 -29.42 -17.58
C VAL A 246 24.55 -28.32 -18.52
N LEU A 247 23.64 -27.38 -18.83
CA LEU A 247 23.88 -26.23 -19.68
C LEU A 247 23.14 -25.01 -19.12
N ALA A 248 23.64 -23.83 -19.43
CA ALA A 248 22.96 -22.57 -19.18
C ALA A 248 23.32 -21.58 -20.29
N PHE A 249 22.43 -20.63 -20.56
CA PHE A 249 22.68 -19.57 -21.53
C PHE A 249 22.12 -18.24 -21.03
N GLN A 250 22.70 -17.18 -21.57
CA GLN A 250 22.21 -15.82 -21.45
C GLN A 250 22.40 -15.11 -22.79
N GLU A 251 21.47 -14.23 -23.15
CA GLU A 251 21.50 -13.49 -24.41
C GLU A 251 20.94 -12.08 -24.21
N HIS A 252 21.61 -11.10 -24.80
CA HIS A 252 21.14 -9.72 -24.85
C HIS A 252 20.38 -9.52 -26.17
N LEU A 253 19.09 -9.16 -26.09
CA LEU A 253 18.22 -9.14 -27.27
C LEU A 253 17.90 -7.72 -27.78
N GLY A 254 18.54 -6.70 -27.20
CA GLY A 254 18.34 -5.29 -27.56
C GLY A 254 17.02 -4.72 -27.04
N LEU A 255 16.42 -3.79 -27.80
CA LEU A 255 15.21 -3.08 -27.42
C LEU A 255 13.95 -3.81 -27.90
N THR A 256 13.27 -4.53 -27.01
CA THR A 256 12.06 -5.29 -27.38
C THR A 256 11.02 -5.31 -26.26
N SER A 257 9.91 -6.01 -26.46
CA SER A 257 8.85 -6.20 -25.45
C SER A 257 9.16 -7.38 -24.53
N ASN A 258 8.52 -7.41 -23.35
CA ASN A 258 8.68 -8.52 -22.41
C ASN A 258 8.27 -9.86 -23.04
N THR A 259 7.14 -9.89 -23.76
CA THR A 259 6.66 -11.11 -24.43
C THR A 259 7.64 -11.64 -25.47
N VAL A 260 8.35 -10.77 -26.19
CA VAL A 260 9.38 -11.18 -27.16
C VAL A 260 10.60 -11.76 -26.44
N ALA A 261 11.00 -11.17 -25.32
CA ALA A 261 12.10 -11.69 -24.50
C ALA A 261 11.83 -13.13 -24.05
N GLU A 262 10.64 -13.38 -23.52
CA GLU A 262 10.19 -14.71 -23.07
C GLU A 262 10.17 -15.74 -24.20
N LEU A 263 9.56 -15.39 -25.34
CA LEU A 263 9.50 -16.29 -26.49
C LEU A 263 10.89 -16.60 -27.05
N LYS A 264 11.79 -15.60 -27.07
CA LYS A 264 13.18 -15.81 -27.51
C LYS A 264 13.97 -16.66 -26.52
N ALA A 265 13.73 -16.53 -25.21
CA ALA A 265 14.33 -17.40 -24.21
C ALA A 265 13.95 -18.87 -24.44
N ILE A 266 12.67 -19.14 -24.69
CA ILE A 266 12.17 -20.49 -25.03
C ILE A 266 12.83 -21.00 -26.32
N TYR A 267 12.76 -20.23 -27.41
CA TYR A 267 13.32 -20.62 -28.70
C TYR A 267 14.81 -20.97 -28.58
N ARG A 268 15.60 -20.10 -27.91
CA ARG A 268 17.03 -20.29 -27.78
C ARG A 268 17.37 -21.50 -26.92
N GLY A 269 16.66 -21.69 -25.81
CA GLY A 269 16.86 -22.83 -24.93
C GLY A 269 16.53 -24.18 -25.59
N VAL A 270 15.42 -24.24 -26.34
CA VAL A 270 15.04 -25.47 -27.08
C VAL A 270 16.06 -25.76 -28.17
N LYS A 271 16.47 -24.74 -28.94
CA LYS A 271 17.49 -24.90 -29.98
C LYS A 271 18.81 -25.40 -29.40
N LEU A 272 19.26 -24.83 -28.27
CA LEU A 272 20.47 -25.27 -27.59
C LEU A 272 20.39 -26.73 -27.11
N CYS A 273 19.21 -27.18 -26.66
CA CYS A 273 18.99 -28.58 -26.31
C CYS A 273 19.16 -29.48 -27.54
N ILE A 274 18.55 -29.12 -28.66
CA ILE A 274 18.63 -29.89 -29.92
C ILE A 274 20.08 -29.94 -30.43
N ASP A 275 20.78 -28.80 -30.45
CA ASP A 275 22.18 -28.68 -30.88
C ASP A 275 23.10 -29.55 -29.98
N SER A 276 22.73 -29.74 -28.71
CA SER A 276 23.44 -30.58 -27.75
C SER A 276 22.96 -32.05 -27.74
N ASN A 277 22.18 -32.45 -28.75
CA ASN A 277 21.59 -33.79 -28.90
C ASN A 277 20.65 -34.22 -27.75
N ILE A 278 20.05 -33.25 -27.05
CA ILE A 278 19.05 -33.46 -25.99
C ILE A 278 17.65 -33.39 -26.62
N ARG A 279 17.02 -34.55 -26.79
CA ARG A 279 15.69 -34.63 -27.44
C ARG A 279 14.50 -34.79 -26.49
N LYS A 280 14.74 -35.24 -25.26
CA LYS A 280 13.69 -35.43 -24.24
C LYS A 280 13.74 -34.29 -23.23
N ILE A 281 12.94 -33.25 -23.45
CA ILE A 281 12.94 -32.03 -22.65
C ILE A 281 11.57 -31.70 -22.06
N TRP A 282 11.56 -31.16 -20.84
CA TRP A 282 10.45 -30.43 -20.25
C TRP A 282 10.78 -28.94 -20.31
N VAL A 283 9.91 -28.13 -20.89
CA VAL A 283 10.08 -26.68 -20.95
C VAL A 283 9.19 -26.03 -19.90
N GLU A 284 9.78 -25.24 -19.02
CA GLU A 284 9.10 -24.49 -17.97
C GLU A 284 9.42 -22.99 -18.07
N THR A 285 8.36 -22.18 -18.08
CA THR A 285 8.40 -20.72 -18.08
C THR A 285 7.28 -20.20 -17.16
N ASP A 286 7.49 -19.05 -16.53
CA ASP A 286 6.48 -18.34 -15.75
C ASP A 286 5.62 -17.39 -16.60
N ALA A 287 5.98 -17.20 -17.88
CA ALA A 287 5.24 -16.38 -18.83
C ALA A 287 4.01 -17.11 -19.40
N ASN A 288 2.89 -17.06 -18.66
CA ASN A 288 1.61 -17.64 -19.09
C ASN A 288 1.14 -17.14 -20.48
N VAL A 289 1.46 -15.89 -20.84
CA VAL A 289 1.14 -15.33 -22.17
C VAL A 289 1.90 -16.09 -23.27
N ALA A 290 3.20 -16.38 -23.07
CA ALA A 290 4.00 -17.13 -24.03
C ALA A 290 3.47 -18.57 -24.20
N LEU A 291 3.13 -19.25 -23.10
CA LEU A 291 2.54 -20.59 -23.13
C LEU A 291 1.23 -20.64 -23.93
N LYS A 292 0.34 -19.67 -23.69
CA LYS A 292 -0.93 -19.56 -24.44
C LYS A 292 -0.70 -19.31 -25.93
N LEU A 293 0.26 -18.46 -26.28
CA LEU A 293 0.58 -18.17 -27.68
C LEU A 293 1.16 -19.40 -28.39
N ILE A 294 2.05 -20.15 -27.74
CA ILE A 294 2.64 -21.36 -28.32
C ILE A 294 1.58 -22.46 -28.48
N SER A 295 0.75 -22.68 -27.45
CA SER A 295 -0.25 -23.76 -27.41
C SER A 295 -1.52 -23.48 -28.22
N SER A 296 -1.81 -22.20 -28.53
CA SER A 296 -3.00 -21.83 -29.30
C SER A 296 -2.88 -22.28 -30.76
N PRO A 297 -3.95 -22.82 -31.37
CA PRO A 297 -3.96 -23.13 -32.81
C PRO A 297 -3.97 -21.86 -33.69
N SER A 298 -4.22 -20.68 -33.11
CA SER A 298 -4.15 -19.41 -33.84
C SER A 298 -2.70 -19.03 -34.16
N GLN A 299 -2.51 -18.24 -35.23
CA GLN A 299 -1.19 -17.74 -35.62
C GLN A 299 -0.63 -16.71 -34.61
N GLY A 300 -1.49 -16.12 -33.77
CA GLY A 300 -1.09 -15.05 -32.84
C GLY A 300 -0.86 -13.70 -33.55
N PRO A 301 -0.34 -12.70 -32.83
CA PRO A 301 -0.07 -11.36 -33.37
C PRO A 301 0.92 -11.41 -34.54
N TRP A 302 0.64 -10.68 -35.62
CA TRP A 302 1.40 -10.69 -36.88
C TRP A 302 2.94 -10.58 -36.69
N HIS A 303 3.40 -9.72 -35.78
CA HIS A 303 4.82 -9.48 -35.53
C HIS A 303 5.51 -10.62 -34.75
N LEU A 304 4.76 -11.57 -34.18
CA LEU A 304 5.28 -12.74 -33.45
C LEU A 304 5.13 -14.05 -34.25
N GLN A 305 4.39 -14.04 -35.36
CA GLN A 305 4.02 -15.27 -36.09
C GLN A 305 5.23 -16.09 -36.51
N ASN A 306 6.26 -15.45 -37.07
CA ASN A 306 7.47 -16.15 -37.49
C ASN A 306 8.19 -16.82 -36.31
N LEU A 307 8.33 -16.12 -35.18
CA LEU A 307 8.96 -16.67 -33.98
C LEU A 307 8.13 -17.81 -33.38
N LEU A 308 6.81 -17.68 -33.34
CA LEU A 308 5.92 -18.74 -32.86
C LEU A 308 5.99 -19.98 -33.77
N GLN A 309 6.03 -19.80 -35.09
CA GLN A 309 6.17 -20.91 -36.02
C GLN A 309 7.51 -21.63 -35.84
N GLN A 310 8.60 -20.88 -35.67
CA GLN A 310 9.92 -21.44 -35.40
C GLN A 310 9.94 -22.26 -34.11
N ILE A 311 9.33 -21.76 -33.03
CA ILE A 311 9.24 -22.50 -31.75
C ILE A 311 8.41 -23.77 -31.93
N ARG A 312 7.24 -23.68 -32.60
CA ARG A 312 6.37 -24.83 -32.84
C ARG A 312 7.00 -25.90 -33.72
N ASN A 313 7.88 -25.53 -34.64
CA ASN A 313 8.61 -26.51 -35.46
C ASN A 313 9.72 -27.24 -34.68
N LEU A 314 10.15 -26.72 -33.53
CA LEU A 314 11.20 -27.30 -32.68
C LEU A 314 10.65 -28.12 -31.50
N LEU A 315 9.38 -27.96 -31.16
CA LEU A 315 8.67 -28.66 -30.09
C LEU A 315 7.89 -29.85 -30.66
#